data_AF-A0A6J5DTH5-F1
#
_entry.id   AF-A0A6J5DTH5-F1
#
_cell.length_a   1.000
_cell.length_b   1.000
_cell.length_c   1.000
_cell.angle_alpha   90.00
_cell.angle_beta   90.00
_cell.angle_gamma   90.00
#
_symmetry.space_group_name_H-M   'P 1'
#
loop_
_entity.id
_entity.type
_entity.pdbx_description
1 polymer ?
#
loop_
_entity_poly.entity_id
_entity_poly.type
_entity_poly.pdbx_seq_one_letter_code
_entity_poly.pdbx_strand_id
1 'polypeptide(L)'
;MSSERLFQLHLVLGYVAWLLCFRTYVWPKLKSMDALEAQRAIATLHSFRFFGLVFILPGVVSPDLPASFAGFAAYGDLATGLLAMLALFTARIRSLFWLFVVAFNLVGAIDLILDYYHATQVDLPARAGELGAMYAIPIIYVPLLMITHVAAFYLLLRPIRHSFWPRRLVC
;
A
#
# COMPACT_ATOMS: atom_id res chain seq x y z
N MET A 1 27.08 -13.09 4.20
CA MET A 1 25.65 -13.32 4.55
C MET A 1 24.99 -14.05 3.39
N SER A 2 24.04 -14.97 3.64
CA SER A 2 23.23 -15.57 2.56
C SER A 2 22.24 -14.53 2.01
N SER A 3 21.80 -14.71 0.74
CA SER A 3 20.80 -13.85 0.09
C SER A 3 19.52 -13.75 0.92
N GLU A 4 19.07 -14.86 1.51
CA GLU A 4 17.95 -14.93 2.43
C GLU A 4 18.09 -13.97 3.63
N ARG A 5 19.21 -14.06 4.35
CA ARG A 5 19.47 -13.21 5.52
C ARG A 5 19.62 -11.74 5.15
N LEU A 6 20.18 -11.47 3.96
CA LEU A 6 20.24 -10.11 3.42
C LEU A 6 18.84 -9.57 3.13
N PHE A 7 17.98 -10.37 2.49
CA PHE A 7 16.60 -10.02 2.18
C PHE A 7 15.79 -9.73 3.43
N GLN A 8 15.81 -10.65 4.40
CA GLN A 8 15.11 -10.48 5.67
C GLN A 8 15.59 -9.23 6.42
N LEU A 9 16.92 -8.99 6.48
CA LEU A 9 17.47 -7.80 7.11
C LEU A 9 16.99 -6.52 6.41
N HIS A 10 17.07 -6.45 5.08
CA HIS A 10 16.60 -5.31 4.31
C HIS A 10 15.09 -5.08 4.48
N LEU A 11 14.29 -6.15 4.49
CA LEU A 11 12.85 -6.07 4.71
C LEU A 11 12.53 -5.48 6.09
N VAL A 12 13.14 -6.00 7.15
CA VAL A 12 12.94 -5.51 8.53
C VAL A 12 13.37 -4.06 8.65
N LEU A 13 14.54 -3.70 8.13
CA LEU A 13 15.03 -2.32 8.16
C LEU A 13 14.15 -1.38 7.33
N GLY A 14 13.58 -1.84 6.22
CA GLY A 14 12.59 -1.11 5.43
C GLY A 14 11.36 -0.74 6.24
N TYR A 15 10.79 -1.69 7.00
CA TYR A 15 9.70 -1.40 7.93
C TYR A 15 10.10 -0.43 9.03
N VAL A 16 11.26 -0.61 9.66
CA VAL A 16 11.73 0.27 10.74
C VAL A 16 11.90 1.70 10.23
N ALA A 17 12.60 1.88 9.11
CA ALA A 17 12.85 3.19 8.51
C ALA A 17 11.53 3.87 8.13
N TRP A 18 10.60 3.15 7.48
CA TRP A 18 9.31 3.70 7.12
C TRP A 18 8.43 4.00 8.33
N LEU A 19 8.43 3.17 9.38
CA LEU A 19 7.67 3.46 10.60
C LEU A 19 8.15 4.74 11.27
N LEU A 20 9.48 4.93 11.38
CA LEU A 20 10.07 6.15 11.92
C LEU A 20 9.73 7.39 11.07
N CYS A 21 9.89 7.28 9.75
CA CYS A 21 9.56 8.34 8.80
C CYS A 21 8.06 8.70 8.84
N PHE A 22 7.19 7.69 8.72
CA PHE A 22 5.75 7.84 8.71
C PHE A 22 5.25 8.47 10.00
N ARG A 23 5.68 7.95 11.17
CA ARG A 23 5.28 8.46 12.48
C ARG A 23 5.66 9.93 12.66
N THR A 24 6.84 10.33 12.18
CA THR A 24 7.40 11.67 12.39
C THR A 24 6.81 12.69 11.42
N TYR A 25 6.74 12.35 10.13
CA TYR A 25 6.47 13.34 9.08
C TYR A 25 5.08 13.22 8.45
N VAL A 26 4.52 12.02 8.38
CA VAL A 26 3.28 11.75 7.64
C VAL A 26 2.07 11.70 8.59
N TRP A 27 2.20 10.98 9.70
CA TRP A 27 1.11 10.71 10.64
C TRP A 27 0.49 11.97 11.27
N PRO A 28 1.27 12.99 11.72
CA PRO A 28 0.69 14.21 12.26
C PRO A 28 -0.19 14.93 11.23
N LYS A 29 0.27 14.97 9.97
CA LYS A 29 -0.44 15.62 8.86
C LYS A 29 -1.75 14.88 8.55
N LEU A 30 -1.69 13.55 8.38
CA LEU A 30 -2.89 12.75 8.14
C LEU A 30 -3.93 12.88 9.24
N LYS A 31 -3.51 12.98 10.52
CA LYS A 31 -4.44 13.18 11.64
C LYS A 31 -5.07 14.57 11.71
N SER A 32 -4.43 15.58 11.13
CA SER A 32 -4.96 16.95 11.04
C SER A 32 -5.88 17.19 9.84
N MET A 33 -5.79 16.34 8.81
CA MET A 33 -6.69 16.39 7.65
C MET A 33 -8.10 15.94 8.03
N ASP A 34 -9.10 16.41 7.27
CA ASP A 34 -10.40 15.76 7.29
C ASP A 34 -10.32 14.33 6.71
N ALA A 35 -11.34 13.53 6.98
CA ALA A 35 -11.33 12.11 6.60
C ALA A 35 -11.26 11.89 5.08
N LEU A 36 -11.84 12.79 4.28
CA LEU A 36 -11.84 12.67 2.83
C LEU A 36 -10.45 12.98 2.28
N GLU A 37 -9.84 14.08 2.71
CA GLU A 37 -8.50 14.48 2.27
C GLU A 37 -7.42 13.49 2.71
N ALA A 38 -7.51 12.95 3.93
CA ALA A 38 -6.57 11.93 4.39
C ALA A 38 -6.65 10.65 3.53
N GLN A 39 -7.86 10.20 3.20
CA GLN A 39 -8.04 9.02 2.35
C GLN A 39 -7.67 9.28 0.89
N ARG A 40 -7.87 10.50 0.37
CA ARG A 40 -7.38 10.89 -0.97
C ARG A 40 -5.86 10.90 -1.03
N ALA A 41 -5.18 11.38 0.00
CA ALA A 41 -3.73 11.34 0.07
C ALA A 41 -3.21 9.89 0.05
N ILE A 42 -3.83 9.00 0.82
CA ILE A 42 -3.49 7.58 0.82
C ILE A 42 -3.81 6.92 -0.52
N ALA A 43 -5.01 7.16 -1.08
CA ALA A 43 -5.39 6.63 -2.39
C ALA A 43 -4.44 7.08 -3.51
N THR A 44 -3.92 8.31 -3.44
CA THR A 44 -2.87 8.79 -4.37
C THR A 44 -1.64 7.90 -4.33
N LEU A 45 -1.14 7.55 -3.14
CA LEU A 45 0.00 6.65 -3.01
C LEU A 45 -0.31 5.25 -3.55
N HIS A 46 -1.46 4.68 -3.19
CA HIS A 46 -1.86 3.34 -3.65
C HIS A 46 -2.21 3.31 -5.14
N SER A 47 -2.53 4.44 -5.76
CA SER A 47 -2.78 4.50 -7.21
C SER A 47 -1.57 4.09 -8.04
N PHE A 48 -0.34 4.25 -7.52
CA PHE A 48 0.89 3.84 -8.20
C PHE A 48 1.12 2.32 -8.22
N ARG A 49 0.26 1.52 -7.56
CA ARG A 49 0.40 0.06 -7.56
C ARG A 49 0.22 -0.57 -8.93
N PHE A 50 -0.26 0.14 -9.96
CA PHE A 50 -0.15 -0.34 -11.36
C PHE A 50 1.29 -0.72 -11.75
N PHE A 51 2.29 -0.14 -11.09
CA PHE A 51 3.71 -0.47 -11.27
C PHE A 51 4.03 -1.93 -10.96
N GLY A 52 3.24 -2.62 -10.11
CA GLY A 52 3.40 -4.04 -9.81
C GLY A 52 3.35 -4.97 -11.02
N LEU A 53 2.76 -4.53 -12.14
CA LEU A 53 2.83 -5.24 -13.43
C LEU A 53 4.27 -5.53 -13.89
N VAL A 54 5.25 -4.84 -13.33
CA VAL A 54 6.66 -5.09 -13.57
C VAL A 54 7.10 -6.51 -13.21
N PHE A 55 6.43 -7.20 -12.28
CA PHE A 55 6.75 -8.60 -11.93
C PHE A 55 6.50 -9.58 -13.08
N ILE A 56 5.66 -9.24 -14.06
CA ILE A 56 5.39 -10.07 -15.24
C ILE A 56 5.95 -9.46 -16.53
N LEU A 57 6.68 -8.33 -16.42
CA LEU A 57 7.28 -7.66 -17.57
C LEU A 57 8.59 -8.36 -17.96
N PRO A 58 8.70 -8.94 -19.18
CA PRO A 58 9.89 -9.65 -19.60
C PRO A 58 11.14 -8.76 -19.57
N GLY A 59 12.23 -9.28 -19.00
CA GLY A 59 13.52 -8.60 -18.92
C GLY A 59 13.72 -7.68 -17.71
N VAL A 60 12.71 -7.50 -16.85
CA VAL A 60 12.87 -6.69 -15.62
C VAL A 60 13.14 -7.54 -14.38
N VAL A 61 12.46 -8.68 -14.26
CA VAL A 61 12.76 -9.73 -13.27
C VAL A 61 13.35 -10.95 -13.95
N SER A 62 13.93 -11.87 -13.17
CA SER A 62 14.43 -13.14 -13.69
C SER A 62 13.29 -13.96 -14.30
N PRO A 63 13.50 -14.62 -15.46
CA PRO A 63 12.57 -15.62 -15.99
C PRO A 63 12.32 -16.79 -15.02
N ASP A 64 13.23 -17.02 -14.07
CA ASP A 64 13.13 -18.09 -13.07
C ASP A 64 12.30 -17.71 -11.84
N LEU A 65 11.85 -16.44 -11.73
CA LEU A 65 10.98 -15.99 -10.66
C LEU A 65 9.67 -16.82 -10.69
N PRO A 66 9.21 -17.40 -9.56
CA PRO A 66 8.02 -18.23 -9.55
C PRO A 66 6.81 -17.51 -10.14
N ALA A 67 6.30 -18.02 -11.26
CA ALA A 67 5.18 -17.41 -11.98
C ALA A 67 3.91 -17.28 -11.12
N SER A 68 3.72 -18.18 -10.16
CA SER A 68 2.63 -18.11 -9.18
C SER A 68 2.73 -16.89 -8.28
N PHE A 69 3.94 -16.54 -7.81
CA PHE A 69 4.17 -15.32 -7.04
C PHE A 69 4.09 -14.08 -7.92
N ALA A 70 4.82 -14.07 -9.04
CA ALA A 70 4.91 -12.92 -9.94
C ALA A 70 3.55 -12.49 -10.49
N GLY A 71 2.75 -13.44 -10.97
CA GLY A 71 1.42 -13.17 -11.47
C GLY A 71 0.47 -12.70 -10.38
N PHE A 72 0.50 -13.33 -9.20
CA PHE A 72 -0.35 -12.95 -8.09
C PHE A 72 -0.06 -11.51 -7.64
N ALA A 73 1.21 -11.19 -7.36
CA ALA A 73 1.65 -9.85 -6.96
C ALA A 73 1.26 -8.80 -8.02
N ALA A 74 1.55 -9.07 -9.30
CA ALA A 74 1.26 -8.14 -10.39
C ALA A 74 -0.23 -7.79 -10.53
N TYR A 75 -1.11 -8.79 -10.50
CA TYR A 75 -2.54 -8.56 -10.70
C TYR A 75 -3.22 -8.02 -9.45
N GLY A 76 -2.79 -8.41 -8.25
CA GLY A 76 -3.31 -7.85 -7.00
C GLY A 76 -2.91 -6.38 -6.81
N ASP A 77 -1.67 -6.02 -7.15
CA ASP A 77 -1.20 -4.65 -7.22
C ASP A 77 -2.02 -3.82 -8.22
N LEU A 78 -2.24 -4.34 -9.44
CA LEU A 78 -3.04 -3.67 -10.46
C LEU A 78 -4.48 -3.44 -9.98
N ALA A 79 -5.14 -4.48 -9.45
CA ALA A 79 -6.51 -4.38 -8.98
C ALA A 79 -6.63 -3.32 -7.88
N THR A 80 -5.72 -3.33 -6.91
CA THR A 80 -5.68 -2.34 -5.83
C THR A 80 -5.44 -0.93 -6.38
N GLY A 81 -4.48 -0.77 -7.29
CA GLY A 81 -4.16 0.51 -7.92
C GLY A 81 -5.34 1.10 -8.68
N LEU A 82 -6.05 0.29 -9.46
CA LEU A 82 -7.25 0.72 -10.18
C LEU A 82 -8.38 1.13 -9.23
N LEU A 83 -8.62 0.38 -8.15
CA LEU A 83 -9.61 0.78 -7.14
C LEU A 83 -9.24 2.10 -6.44
N ALA A 84 -7.95 2.32 -6.17
CA ALA A 84 -7.47 3.58 -5.63
C ALA A 84 -7.63 4.76 -6.62
N MET A 85 -7.36 4.54 -7.92
CA MET A 85 -7.64 5.53 -8.97
C MET A 85 -9.14 5.84 -9.07
N LEU A 86 -10.00 4.83 -8.98
CA LEU A 86 -11.46 5.02 -8.97
C LEU A 86 -11.91 5.81 -7.75
N ALA A 87 -11.32 5.59 -6.57
CA ALA A 87 -11.56 6.45 -5.41
C ALA A 87 -11.21 7.91 -5.71
N LEU A 88 -10.03 8.18 -6.27
CA LEU A 88 -9.63 9.55 -6.62
C LEU A 88 -10.56 10.18 -7.66
N PHE A 89 -10.93 9.45 -8.71
CA PHE A 89 -11.81 9.93 -9.78
C PHE A 89 -13.21 10.25 -9.27
N THR A 90 -13.69 9.49 -8.30
CA THR A 90 -15.02 9.66 -7.70
C THR A 90 -15.03 10.53 -6.45
N ALA A 91 -13.95 11.26 -6.15
CA ALA A 91 -13.86 12.10 -4.94
C ALA A 91 -14.98 13.15 -4.79
N ARG A 92 -15.61 13.57 -5.89
CA ARG A 92 -16.78 14.48 -5.88
C ARG A 92 -18.11 13.78 -5.60
N ILE A 93 -18.17 12.46 -5.74
CA ILE A 93 -19.36 11.63 -5.52
C ILE A 93 -19.16 10.83 -4.24
N ARG A 94 -19.61 11.39 -3.11
CA ARG A 94 -19.28 10.91 -1.76
C ARG A 94 -19.53 9.40 -1.56
N SER A 95 -20.64 8.86 -2.04
CA SER A 95 -20.97 7.43 -1.91
C SER A 95 -19.97 6.53 -2.64
N LEU A 96 -19.66 6.85 -3.90
CA LEU A 96 -18.69 6.08 -4.71
C LEU A 96 -17.27 6.23 -4.15
N PHE A 97 -16.88 7.43 -3.72
CA PHE A 97 -15.58 7.64 -3.07
C PHE A 97 -15.37 6.67 -1.92
N TRP A 98 -16.31 6.62 -0.97
CA TRP A 98 -16.18 5.75 0.20
C TRP A 98 -16.26 4.27 -0.15
N LEU A 99 -17.08 3.89 -1.13
CA LEU A 99 -17.11 2.52 -1.66
C LEU A 99 -15.72 2.09 -2.16
N PHE A 100 -15.09 2.89 -3.02
CA PHE A 100 -13.77 2.57 -3.56
C PHE A 100 -12.67 2.67 -2.52
N VAL A 101 -12.76 3.59 -1.55
CA VAL A 101 -11.83 3.67 -0.41
C VAL A 101 -11.84 2.37 0.39
N VAL A 102 -13.02 1.84 0.72
CA VAL A 102 -13.13 0.56 1.43
C VAL A 102 -12.62 -0.57 0.54
N ALA A 103 -13.00 -0.60 -0.74
CA ALA A 103 -12.61 -1.64 -1.66
C ALA A 103 -11.09 -1.74 -1.85
N PHE A 104 -10.40 -0.63 -2.17
CA PHE A 104 -8.95 -0.68 -2.38
C PHE A 104 -8.20 -1.03 -1.09
N ASN A 105 -8.69 -0.60 0.07
CA ASN A 105 -8.05 -0.95 1.34
C ASN A 105 -8.19 -2.44 1.67
N LEU A 106 -9.38 -3.02 1.48
CA LEU A 106 -9.61 -4.45 1.71
C LEU A 106 -8.83 -5.30 0.70
N VAL A 107 -8.99 -5.02 -0.60
CA VAL A 107 -8.29 -5.76 -1.66
C VAL A 107 -6.79 -5.64 -1.49
N GLY A 108 -6.27 -4.42 -1.26
CA GLY A 108 -4.84 -4.19 -1.12
C GLY A 108 -4.21 -4.78 0.13
N ALA A 109 -4.93 -4.83 1.25
CA ALA A 109 -4.44 -5.49 2.45
C ALA A 109 -4.45 -7.01 2.32
N ILE A 110 -5.52 -7.58 1.74
CA ILE A 110 -5.60 -9.02 1.46
C ILE A 110 -4.47 -9.43 0.51
N ASP A 111 -4.28 -8.67 -0.57
CA ASP A 111 -3.23 -8.86 -1.54
C ASP A 111 -1.84 -8.89 -0.88
N LEU A 112 -1.47 -7.87 -0.10
CA LEU A 112 -0.17 -7.85 0.58
C LEU A 112 0.02 -9.02 1.57
N ILE A 113 -1.03 -9.41 2.30
CA ILE A 113 -0.96 -10.55 3.24
C ILE A 113 -0.75 -11.85 2.47
N LEU A 114 -1.48 -12.05 1.37
CA LEU A 114 -1.35 -13.23 0.53
C LEU A 114 -0.04 -13.24 -0.25
N ASP A 115 0.51 -12.09 -0.63
CA ASP A 115 1.84 -11.95 -1.20
C ASP A 115 2.92 -12.41 -0.22
N TYR A 116 2.84 -12.00 1.06
CA TYR A 116 3.74 -12.52 2.08
C TYR A 116 3.62 -14.03 2.23
N TYR A 117 2.39 -14.54 2.24
CA TYR A 117 2.14 -15.98 2.32
C TYR A 117 2.75 -16.72 1.11
N HIS A 118 2.45 -16.30 -0.11
CA HIS A 118 3.01 -16.88 -1.34
C HIS A 118 4.53 -16.76 -1.40
N ALA A 119 5.10 -15.62 -1.01
CA ALA A 119 6.54 -15.42 -0.92
C ALA A 119 7.21 -16.44 0.01
N THR A 120 6.58 -16.75 1.16
CA THR A 120 7.09 -17.79 2.07
C THR A 120 6.94 -19.19 1.49
N GLN A 121 5.83 -19.50 0.79
CA GLN A 121 5.59 -20.80 0.18
C GLN A 121 6.60 -21.12 -0.94
N VAL A 122 7.02 -20.12 -1.70
CA VAL A 122 7.99 -20.29 -2.81
C VAL A 122 9.44 -20.04 -2.40
N ASP A 123 9.70 -19.85 -1.11
CA ASP A 123 11.02 -19.50 -0.55
C ASP A 123 11.68 -18.30 -1.26
N LEU A 124 10.86 -17.26 -1.49
CA LEU A 124 11.29 -16.02 -2.13
C LEU A 124 12.52 -15.40 -1.44
N PRO A 125 12.69 -15.42 -0.10
CA PRO A 125 13.90 -14.92 0.54
C PRO A 125 15.18 -15.60 0.04
N ALA A 126 15.20 -16.93 -0.10
CA ALA A 126 16.36 -17.64 -0.66
C ALA A 126 16.59 -17.28 -2.14
N ARG A 127 15.50 -16.97 -2.85
CA ARG A 127 15.46 -16.61 -4.27
C ARG A 127 15.47 -15.10 -4.54
N ALA A 128 15.77 -14.26 -3.55
CA ALA A 128 15.55 -12.82 -3.65
C ALA A 128 16.29 -12.13 -4.81
N GLY A 129 17.37 -12.74 -5.32
CA GLY A 129 18.08 -12.27 -6.52
C GLY A 129 17.25 -12.34 -7.81
N GLU A 130 16.25 -13.23 -7.87
CA GLU A 130 15.35 -13.38 -9.03
C GLU A 130 14.48 -12.13 -9.24
N LEU A 131 14.30 -11.30 -8.21
CA LEU A 131 13.58 -10.03 -8.30
C LEU A 131 14.38 -8.95 -9.05
N GLY A 132 15.68 -9.15 -9.30
CA GLY A 132 16.54 -8.18 -9.98
C GLY A 132 16.50 -6.80 -9.31
N ALA A 133 16.40 -5.73 -10.11
CA ALA A 133 16.25 -4.37 -9.58
C ALA A 133 14.91 -4.17 -8.83
N MET A 134 13.89 -4.98 -9.13
CA MET A 134 12.59 -4.94 -8.45
C MET A 134 12.62 -5.54 -7.04
N TYR A 135 13.78 -6.04 -6.61
CA TYR A 135 14.09 -6.29 -5.20
C TYR A 135 13.71 -5.10 -4.30
N ALA A 136 13.81 -3.86 -4.79
CA ALA A 136 13.40 -2.66 -4.06
C ALA A 136 11.91 -2.63 -3.71
N ILE A 137 11.04 -3.32 -4.46
CA ILE A 137 9.60 -3.34 -4.22
C ILE A 137 9.29 -4.00 -2.87
N PRO A 138 9.66 -5.28 -2.60
CA PRO A 138 9.38 -5.90 -1.30
C PRO A 138 10.04 -5.21 -0.10
N ILE A 139 11.24 -4.63 -0.27
CA ILE A 139 11.99 -4.10 0.88
C ILE A 139 11.75 -2.61 1.16
N ILE A 140 11.26 -1.83 0.19
CA ILE A 140 11.00 -0.39 0.35
C ILE A 140 9.54 -0.05 0.10
N TYR A 141 8.97 -0.48 -1.03
CA TYR A 141 7.63 -0.06 -1.41
C TYR A 141 6.53 -0.78 -0.61
N VAL A 142 6.63 -2.11 -0.47
CA VAL A 142 5.67 -2.91 0.30
C VAL A 142 5.53 -2.48 1.76
N PRO A 143 6.61 -2.19 2.52
CA PRO A 143 6.49 -1.70 3.89
C PRO A 143 5.70 -0.39 3.99
N LEU A 144 5.95 0.55 3.06
CA LEU A 144 5.19 1.80 2.99
C LEU A 144 3.70 1.52 2.76
N LEU A 145 3.36 0.68 1.77
CA LEU A 145 1.97 0.32 1.45
C LEU A 145 1.24 -0.36 2.61
N MET A 146 1.93 -1.25 3.32
CA MET A 146 1.38 -1.92 4.50
C MET A 146 1.05 -0.91 5.60
N ILE A 147 1.99 -0.02 5.92
CA ILE A 147 1.81 1.02 6.94
C ILE A 147 0.63 1.95 6.57
N THR A 148 0.51 2.32 5.30
CA THR A 148 -0.56 3.22 4.85
C THR A 148 -1.93 2.55 4.81
N HIS A 149 -2.03 1.23 4.56
CA HIS A 149 -3.28 0.49 4.76
C HIS A 149 -3.72 0.49 6.23
N VAL A 150 -2.80 0.20 7.16
CA VAL A 150 -3.10 0.23 8.60
C VAL A 150 -3.56 1.64 9.01
N ALA A 151 -2.88 2.67 8.53
CA ALA A 151 -3.27 4.06 8.75
C ALA A 151 -4.65 4.38 8.18
N ALA A 152 -4.96 3.92 6.96
CA ALA A 152 -6.24 4.13 6.32
C ALA A 152 -7.39 3.49 7.12
N PHE A 153 -7.24 2.23 7.53
CA PHE A 153 -8.24 1.55 8.36
C PHE A 153 -8.43 2.25 9.70
N TYR A 154 -7.34 2.65 10.37
CA TYR A 154 -7.44 3.42 11.61
C TYR A 154 -8.23 4.72 11.41
N LEU A 155 -7.98 5.45 10.32
CA LEU A 155 -8.66 6.70 10.02
C LEU A 155 -10.14 6.49 9.65
N LEU A 156 -10.48 5.36 9.01
CA LEU A 156 -11.88 4.97 8.73
C LEU A 156 -12.65 4.62 10.00
N LEU A 157 -12.01 3.94 10.95
CA LEU A 157 -12.63 3.50 12.20
C LEU A 157 -12.68 4.61 13.27
N ARG A 158 -11.94 5.70 13.08
CA ARG A 158 -11.93 6.83 14.01
C ARG A 158 -13.33 7.48 14.04
N PRO A 159 -13.94 7.67 15.23
CA PRO A 159 -15.17 8.43 15.35
C PRO A 159 -14.98 9.81 14.71
N ILE A 160 -15.89 10.20 13.81
CA ILE A 160 -15.93 11.56 13.28
C ILE A 160 -16.08 12.47 14.51
N ARG A 161 -14.99 13.12 14.92
CA ARG A 161 -15.12 14.26 15.81
C ARG A 161 -15.85 15.29 14.97
N HIS A 162 -17.13 15.50 15.25
CA HIS A 162 -17.82 16.69 14.80
C HIS A 162 -16.95 17.87 15.22
N SER A 163 -16.19 18.42 14.27
CA SER A 163 -15.63 19.74 14.41
C SER A 163 -16.84 20.64 14.65
N PHE A 164 -16.91 21.20 15.85
CA PHE A 164 -17.92 22.15 16.25
C PHE A 164 -18.10 23.18 15.13
N TRP A 165 -19.30 23.20 14.56
CA TRP A 165 -19.74 24.23 13.63
C TRP A 165 -19.82 25.55 14.42
N PRO A 166 -19.12 26.64 14.06
CA PRO A 166 -19.53 27.94 14.53
C PRO A 166 -20.84 28.22 13.80
N ARG A 167 -21.97 28.10 14.51
CA ARG A 167 -23.19 28.77 14.11
C ARG A 167 -22.82 30.24 13.98
N ARG A 168 -22.68 30.74 12.75
CA ARG A 168 -22.75 32.17 12.52
C ARG A 168 -24.13 32.58 13.00
N LEU A 169 -24.14 33.24 14.15
CA LEU A 169 -25.30 33.97 14.65
C LEU A 169 -25.69 34.95 13.56
N VAL A 170 -26.90 34.78 13.06
CA VAL A 170 -27.63 35.84 12.36
C VAL A 170 -28.04 36.81 13.45
N CYS A 171 -27.42 37.98 13.47
CA CYS A 171 -27.96 39.22 14.01
C CYS A 171 -27.90 40.26 12.90
#